data_AF-A0A2T3ZRE1-F1
#
_entry.id   AF-A0A2T3ZRE1-F1
#
_cell.length_a   1.000
_cell.length_b   1.000
_cell.length_c   1.000
_cell.angle_alpha   90.00
_cell.angle_beta   90.00
_cell.angle_gamma   90.00
#
_symmetry.space_group_name_H-M   'P 1'
#
loop_
_entity.id
_entity.type
_entity.pdbx_description
1 polymer ?
#
loop_
_entity_poly.entity_id
_entity_poly.type
_entity_poly.pdbx_seq_one_letter_code
_entity_poly.pdbx_strand_id
1 'polypeptide(L)'
;MAIQRQASPVCDLGIGSLGQGLLGYAQFPGGPPETDGVVIDHTAFGTMGTARALFNLGRTTTHEIGHYLNCFYIWGDDKLMYTGSDQCEDTLNQAGYNRGKPTFPNILCNNGPNGDLFINYIDYTDDVVYTMFTKGQVKQMDATLSGPRSSLVVSNFQEPILQTGTALHNTDDTFDFAITDWNSDRRQDLIAIKKSNTGSNSTEVHILSGASRFQQFILQTGTALYNTDNTFDFTITD
;
A
#
# COMPACT_ATOMS: atom_id res chain seq x y z
N MET A 1 29.45 -14.65 5.68
CA MET A 1 28.39 -14.36 6.66
C MET A 1 27.26 -13.70 5.89
N ALA A 2 26.29 -14.49 5.42
CA ALA A 2 25.16 -13.97 4.65
C ALA A 2 24.13 -13.44 5.64
N ILE A 3 23.91 -12.13 5.64
CA ILE A 3 22.76 -11.54 6.32
C ILE A 3 21.56 -11.95 5.46
N GLN A 4 20.80 -12.95 5.91
CA GLN A 4 19.47 -13.19 5.37
C GLN A 4 18.67 -11.91 5.60
N ARG A 5 18.35 -11.16 4.54
CA ARG A 5 17.33 -10.12 4.61
C ARG A 5 16.03 -10.83 4.99
N GLN A 6 15.48 -10.51 6.15
CA GLN A 6 14.17 -10.99 6.59
C GLN A 6 13.10 -10.51 5.60
N ALA A 7 11.97 -11.22 5.54
CA ALA A 7 10.82 -10.85 4.71
C ALA A 7 10.42 -9.39 4.97
N SER A 8 10.20 -8.62 3.90
CA SER A 8 9.85 -7.20 4.00
C SER A 8 8.52 -7.02 4.74
N PRO A 9 8.41 -6.08 5.70
CA PRO A 9 7.13 -5.72 6.31
C PRO A 9 6.27 -4.83 5.40
N VAL A 10 6.72 -4.56 4.17
CA VAL A 10 6.06 -3.68 3.20
C VAL A 10 5.99 -4.38 1.84
N CYS A 11 4.91 -4.12 1.10
CA CYS A 11 4.83 -4.41 -0.34
C CYS A 11 5.42 -3.23 -1.12
N ASP A 12 6.56 -3.44 -1.78
CA ASP A 12 7.16 -2.40 -2.61
C ASP A 12 6.34 -2.20 -3.89
N LEU A 13 6.05 -0.93 -4.21
CA LEU A 13 5.30 -0.53 -5.39
C LEU A 13 6.14 0.42 -6.25
N GLY A 14 6.60 -0.08 -7.40
CA GLY A 14 7.32 0.71 -8.40
C GLY A 14 6.38 1.29 -9.45
N ILE A 15 6.68 2.51 -9.92
CA ILE A 15 5.97 3.15 -11.03
C ILE A 15 7.01 3.61 -12.05
N GLY A 16 6.85 3.21 -13.31
CA GLY A 16 7.84 3.54 -14.35
C GLY A 16 7.29 3.36 -15.76
N SER A 17 8.11 3.61 -16.78
CA SER A 17 7.75 3.24 -18.16
C SER A 17 8.24 1.82 -18.42
N LEU A 18 7.30 0.91 -18.67
CA LEU A 18 7.60 -0.51 -18.91
C LEU A 18 7.81 -0.82 -20.40
N GLY A 19 7.18 -0.05 -21.28
CA GLY A 19 7.28 -0.23 -22.73
C GLY A 19 6.54 -1.49 -23.24
N GLN A 20 6.52 -1.68 -24.56
CA GLN A 20 5.96 -2.86 -25.23
C GLN A 20 4.49 -3.19 -24.90
N GLY A 21 3.73 -2.23 -24.34
CA GLY A 21 2.34 -2.44 -23.96
C GLY A 21 2.14 -3.23 -22.66
N LEU A 22 3.19 -3.47 -21.88
CA LEU A 22 3.07 -4.05 -20.54
C LEU A 22 2.50 -3.01 -19.57
N LEU A 23 1.43 -3.37 -18.85
CA LEU A 23 0.75 -2.46 -17.92
C LEU A 23 1.27 -2.60 -16.49
N GLY A 24 1.72 -3.80 -16.11
CA GLY A 24 2.27 -4.07 -14.80
C GLY A 24 2.86 -5.48 -14.73
N TYR A 25 3.51 -5.76 -13.62
CA TYR A 25 3.89 -7.12 -13.23
C TYR A 25 4.03 -7.20 -11.70
N ALA A 26 3.86 -8.41 -11.18
CA ALA A 26 4.07 -8.73 -9.77
C ALA A 26 5.03 -9.91 -9.61
N GLN A 27 5.75 -9.92 -8.49
CA GLN A 27 6.46 -11.11 -8.05
C GLN A 27 5.52 -11.98 -7.17
N PHE A 28 5.31 -13.22 -7.60
CA PHE A 28 4.62 -14.23 -6.80
C PHE A 28 5.37 -14.53 -5.49
N PRO A 29 4.68 -15.01 -4.45
CA PRO A 29 5.33 -15.41 -3.20
C PRO A 29 6.44 -16.45 -3.42
N GLY A 30 7.51 -16.35 -2.63
CA GLY A 30 8.66 -17.27 -2.70
C GLY A 30 9.76 -16.85 -3.69
N GLY A 31 9.57 -15.75 -4.42
CA GLY A 31 10.63 -15.11 -5.20
C GLY A 31 11.73 -14.46 -4.35
N PRO A 32 12.80 -13.96 -4.98
CA PRO A 32 13.91 -13.32 -4.29
C PRO A 32 13.48 -12.00 -3.60
N PRO A 33 13.89 -11.73 -2.35
CA PRO A 33 13.47 -10.54 -1.62
C PRO A 33 13.84 -9.20 -2.27
N GLU A 34 14.89 -9.17 -3.10
CA GLU A 34 15.41 -7.93 -3.71
C GLU A 34 14.53 -7.37 -4.82
N THR A 35 13.62 -8.17 -5.36
CA THR A 35 12.68 -7.80 -6.43
C THR A 35 11.23 -8.08 -6.04
N ASP A 36 10.98 -8.32 -4.75
CA ASP A 36 9.65 -8.60 -4.25
C ASP A 36 8.79 -7.33 -4.26
N GLY A 37 7.59 -7.42 -4.83
CA GLY A 37 6.69 -6.29 -4.97
C GLY A 37 5.93 -6.31 -6.28
N VAL A 38 5.42 -5.12 -6.62
CA VAL A 38 4.59 -4.85 -7.79
C VAL A 38 5.17 -3.66 -8.54
N VAL A 39 5.16 -3.71 -9.87
CA VAL A 39 5.53 -2.55 -10.71
C VAL A 39 4.42 -2.27 -11.71
N ILE A 40 4.01 -1.02 -11.82
CA ILE A 40 2.94 -0.57 -12.71
C ILE A 40 3.49 0.44 -13.72
N ASP A 41 3.06 0.35 -14.97
CA ASP A 41 3.34 1.39 -15.95
C ASP A 41 2.65 2.69 -15.54
N HIS A 42 3.39 3.80 -15.57
CA HIS A 42 2.87 5.12 -15.21
C HIS A 42 1.58 5.53 -15.96
N THR A 43 1.31 4.97 -17.13
CA THR A 43 0.08 5.21 -17.89
C THR A 43 -1.11 4.33 -17.49
N ALA A 44 -0.90 3.34 -16.61
CA ALA A 44 -1.92 2.45 -16.06
C ALA A 44 -2.05 2.59 -14.52
N PHE A 45 -1.36 3.56 -13.92
CA PHE A 45 -1.35 3.77 -12.48
C PHE A 45 -2.35 4.85 -12.03
N GLY A 46 -3.18 4.50 -11.06
CA GLY A 46 -4.16 5.41 -10.47
C GLY A 46 -5.32 5.76 -11.40
N THR A 47 -6.00 6.87 -11.10
CA THR A 47 -7.20 7.34 -11.83
C THR A 47 -7.07 8.76 -12.37
N MET A 48 -5.91 9.37 -12.18
CA MET A 48 -5.63 10.77 -12.49
C MET A 48 -4.23 10.89 -13.10
N GLY A 49 -3.86 12.11 -13.52
CA GLY A 49 -2.52 12.40 -14.02
C GLY A 49 -2.23 11.69 -15.34
N THR A 50 -1.24 10.81 -15.35
CA THR A 50 -0.73 10.12 -16.55
C THR A 50 -1.55 8.90 -16.97
N ALA A 51 -2.53 8.48 -16.16
CA ALA A 51 -3.40 7.34 -16.45
C ALA A 51 -4.15 7.52 -17.80
N ARG A 52 -4.12 6.50 -18.66
CA ARG A 52 -4.69 6.52 -20.01
C ARG A 52 -5.93 5.64 -20.13
N ALA A 53 -6.85 6.08 -20.98
CA ALA A 53 -8.12 5.38 -21.23
C ALA A 53 -7.93 3.88 -21.50
N LEU A 54 -8.96 3.10 -21.15
CA LEU A 54 -8.99 1.62 -21.05
C LEU A 54 -8.35 1.07 -19.78
N PHE A 55 -7.33 1.73 -19.22
CA PHE A 55 -6.58 1.29 -18.03
C PHE A 55 -6.36 2.43 -17.01
N ASN A 56 -7.37 3.30 -16.84
CA ASN A 56 -7.30 4.50 -16.00
C ASN A 56 -8.23 4.49 -14.78
N LEU A 57 -8.64 3.32 -14.30
CA LEU A 57 -9.43 3.18 -13.07
C LEU A 57 -8.66 2.43 -11.97
N GLY A 58 -7.34 2.33 -12.14
CA GLY A 58 -6.41 1.72 -11.19
C GLY A 58 -6.52 0.20 -11.09
N ARG A 59 -7.18 -0.48 -12.04
CA ARG A 59 -7.39 -1.94 -11.93
C ARG A 59 -6.17 -2.75 -12.29
N THR A 60 -5.24 -2.21 -13.05
CA THR A 60 -3.92 -2.84 -13.23
C THR A 60 -3.25 -3.07 -11.87
N THR A 61 -3.25 -2.09 -10.96
CA THR A 61 -2.71 -2.30 -9.61
C THR A 61 -3.47 -3.38 -8.85
N THR A 62 -4.81 -3.41 -8.94
CA THR A 62 -5.62 -4.47 -8.30
C THR A 62 -5.28 -5.86 -8.84
N HIS A 63 -5.10 -5.99 -10.15
CA HIS A 63 -4.71 -7.21 -10.83
C HIS A 63 -3.35 -7.71 -10.36
N GLU A 64 -2.32 -6.85 -10.40
CA GLU A 64 -0.97 -7.22 -9.98
C GLU A 64 -0.89 -7.54 -8.48
N ILE A 65 -1.64 -6.83 -7.63
CA ILE A 65 -1.72 -7.17 -6.20
C ILE A 65 -2.35 -8.55 -6.00
N GLY A 66 -3.29 -8.96 -6.85
CA GLY A 66 -3.81 -10.33 -6.83
C GLY A 66 -2.71 -11.37 -7.10
N HIS A 67 -1.85 -11.16 -8.10
CA HIS A 67 -0.68 -12.03 -8.35
C HIS A 67 0.32 -12.01 -7.19
N TYR A 68 0.60 -10.83 -6.64
CA TYR A 68 1.44 -10.69 -5.45
C TYR A 68 0.87 -11.51 -4.27
N LEU A 69 -0.45 -11.60 -4.15
CA LEU A 69 -1.19 -12.41 -3.17
C LEU A 69 -1.57 -13.82 -3.66
N ASN A 70 -0.82 -14.35 -4.62
CA ASN A 70 -0.88 -15.74 -5.11
C ASN A 70 -2.13 -16.12 -5.91
N CYS A 71 -2.84 -15.16 -6.52
CA CYS A 71 -3.85 -15.48 -7.52
C CYS A 71 -3.20 -15.69 -8.90
N PHE A 72 -3.64 -16.71 -9.63
CA PHE A 72 -3.18 -17.03 -10.98
C PHE A 72 -4.23 -16.59 -12.00
N TYR A 73 -3.79 -16.29 -13.23
CA TYR A 73 -4.69 -15.98 -14.35
C TYR A 73 -5.84 -16.98 -14.45
N ILE A 74 -7.07 -16.46 -14.59
CA ILE A 74 -8.28 -17.30 -14.50
C ILE A 74 -8.38 -18.36 -15.60
N TRP A 75 -7.68 -18.16 -16.73
CA TRP A 75 -7.57 -19.13 -17.83
C TRP A 75 -6.41 -20.14 -17.66
N GLY A 76 -5.66 -20.06 -16.55
CA GLY A 76 -4.64 -21.04 -16.19
C GLY A 76 -3.36 -21.04 -17.04
N ASP A 77 -3.12 -20.02 -17.86
CA ASP A 77 -1.87 -19.82 -18.64
C ASP A 77 -1.41 -21.01 -19.51
N ASP A 78 -2.37 -21.81 -19.97
CA ASP A 78 -2.10 -23.09 -20.62
C ASP A 78 -1.98 -23.03 -22.14
N LYS A 79 -1.94 -21.83 -22.73
CA LYS A 79 -1.90 -21.61 -24.19
C LYS A 79 -3.09 -22.24 -24.94
N LEU A 80 -4.29 -22.13 -24.38
CA LEU A 80 -5.55 -22.64 -24.95
C LEU A 80 -5.63 -24.17 -24.96
N MET A 81 -4.97 -24.84 -24.02
CA MET A 81 -4.99 -26.30 -23.88
C MET A 81 -6.24 -26.81 -23.14
N TYR A 82 -7.03 -25.92 -22.53
CA TYR A 82 -8.25 -26.22 -21.77
C TYR A 82 -8.02 -27.12 -20.54
N THR A 83 -6.77 -27.21 -20.08
CA THR A 83 -6.35 -28.04 -18.94
C THR A 83 -5.66 -27.24 -17.84
N GLY A 84 -5.42 -25.96 -18.08
CA GLY A 84 -4.94 -25.01 -17.11
C GLY A 84 -5.89 -24.88 -15.92
N SER A 85 -5.36 -24.43 -14.81
CA SER A 85 -6.14 -24.11 -13.63
C SER A 85 -5.47 -22.96 -12.90
N ASP A 86 -6.29 -22.03 -12.42
CA ASP A 86 -5.88 -20.92 -11.56
C ASP A 86 -5.78 -21.33 -10.08
N GLN A 87 -5.89 -22.64 -9.79
CA GLN A 87 -5.89 -23.22 -8.44
C GLN A 87 -7.01 -22.69 -7.54
N CYS A 88 -8.12 -22.22 -8.14
CA CYS A 88 -9.28 -21.70 -7.42
C CYS A 88 -10.53 -22.51 -7.76
N GLU A 89 -11.18 -23.11 -6.76
CA GLU A 89 -12.31 -24.04 -7.01
C GLU A 89 -13.59 -23.35 -7.50
N ASP A 90 -13.77 -22.06 -7.22
CA ASP A 90 -14.99 -21.30 -7.53
C ASP A 90 -14.89 -20.43 -8.79
N THR A 91 -13.80 -20.53 -9.53
CA THR A 91 -13.63 -20.00 -10.89
C THR A 91 -13.74 -21.16 -11.87
N LEU A 92 -14.76 -21.15 -12.72
CA LEU A 92 -14.90 -22.18 -13.75
C LEU A 92 -13.76 -22.07 -14.77
N ASN A 93 -13.33 -23.20 -15.32
CA ASN A 93 -12.25 -23.22 -16.30
C ASN A 93 -12.59 -22.33 -17.50
N GLN A 94 -11.59 -21.58 -17.96
CA GLN A 94 -11.72 -20.61 -19.03
C GLN A 94 -10.67 -20.91 -20.10
N ALA A 95 -11.09 -20.80 -21.37
CA ALA A 95 -10.27 -21.16 -22.52
C ALA A 95 -8.99 -20.33 -22.67
N GLY A 96 -9.10 -19.03 -22.40
CA GLY A 96 -8.06 -18.04 -22.59
C GLY A 96 -8.52 -16.71 -22.04
N TYR A 97 -7.66 -15.70 -22.03
CA TYR A 97 -8.04 -14.37 -21.54
C TYR A 97 -9.12 -13.71 -22.40
N ASN A 98 -9.93 -12.85 -21.77
CA ASN A 98 -10.85 -11.95 -22.42
C ASN A 98 -10.21 -10.55 -22.58
N ARG A 99 -10.66 -9.76 -23.58
CA ARG A 99 -10.21 -8.38 -23.81
C ARG A 99 -11.38 -7.45 -24.08
N GLY A 100 -11.16 -6.15 -23.87
CA GLY A 100 -12.17 -5.15 -24.15
C GLY A 100 -13.35 -5.29 -23.21
N LYS A 101 -14.56 -5.24 -23.77
CA LYS A 101 -15.84 -5.37 -23.05
C LYS A 101 -16.66 -6.55 -23.60
N PRO A 102 -16.38 -7.79 -23.17
CA PRO A 102 -17.15 -8.96 -23.58
C PRO A 102 -18.63 -8.83 -23.22
N THR A 103 -19.48 -9.56 -23.96
CA THR A 103 -20.92 -9.65 -23.66
C THR A 103 -21.21 -10.96 -22.94
N PHE A 104 -22.01 -10.90 -21.88
CA PHE A 104 -22.43 -12.07 -21.13
C PHE A 104 -23.56 -12.84 -21.85
N PRO A 105 -23.52 -14.19 -21.88
CA PRO A 105 -22.42 -15.06 -21.47
C PRO A 105 -21.39 -15.25 -22.60
N ASN A 106 -20.11 -15.39 -22.25
CA ASN A 106 -19.09 -15.89 -23.17
C ASN A 106 -18.79 -17.35 -22.81
N ILE A 107 -19.35 -18.31 -23.55
CA ILE A 107 -19.25 -19.73 -23.21
C ILE A 107 -18.15 -20.38 -24.04
N LEU A 108 -17.08 -20.78 -23.37
CA LEU A 108 -15.98 -21.55 -23.92
C LEU A 108 -15.62 -22.68 -22.94
N CYS A 109 -14.80 -23.65 -23.35
CA CYS A 109 -14.29 -24.68 -22.42
C CYS A 109 -15.39 -25.43 -21.62
N ASN A 110 -16.59 -25.60 -22.19
CA ASN A 110 -17.75 -26.24 -21.55
C ASN A 110 -18.20 -25.62 -20.21
N ASN A 111 -17.95 -24.33 -19.96
CA ASN A 111 -18.35 -23.61 -18.74
C ASN A 111 -19.78 -23.03 -18.77
N GLY A 112 -20.65 -23.58 -19.63
CA GLY A 112 -22.04 -23.17 -19.74
C GLY A 112 -22.88 -23.55 -18.51
N PRO A 113 -24.01 -22.84 -18.26
CA PRO A 113 -24.59 -21.78 -19.10
C PRO A 113 -24.02 -20.38 -18.82
N ASN A 114 -23.24 -20.21 -17.75
CA ASN A 114 -22.84 -18.89 -17.27
C ASN A 114 -21.62 -18.33 -18.02
N GLY A 115 -20.74 -19.18 -18.54
CA GLY A 115 -19.58 -18.72 -19.30
C GLY A 115 -18.40 -18.29 -18.44
N ASP A 116 -17.43 -17.67 -19.12
CA ASP A 116 -16.23 -17.04 -18.57
C ASP A 116 -16.57 -15.95 -17.54
N LEU A 117 -15.78 -15.89 -16.46
CA LEU A 117 -15.90 -14.86 -15.43
C LEU A 117 -15.04 -13.63 -15.79
N PHE A 118 -15.29 -13.04 -16.97
CA PHE A 118 -14.47 -11.95 -17.54
C PHE A 118 -14.51 -10.62 -16.76
N ILE A 119 -15.36 -10.52 -15.74
CA ILE A 119 -15.43 -9.39 -14.78
C ILE A 119 -14.46 -9.56 -13.61
N ASN A 120 -13.74 -10.69 -13.54
CA ASN A 120 -12.77 -10.99 -12.50
C ASN A 120 -11.50 -10.14 -12.67
N TYR A 121 -10.94 -9.64 -11.57
CA TYR A 121 -9.71 -8.83 -11.62
C TYR A 121 -8.50 -9.56 -12.20
N ILE A 122 -8.54 -10.89 -12.35
CA ILE A 122 -7.44 -11.73 -12.84
C ILE A 122 -7.70 -12.24 -14.28
N ASP A 123 -8.61 -11.58 -15.00
CA ASP A 123 -8.71 -11.64 -16.48
C ASP A 123 -7.95 -10.45 -17.14
N TYR A 124 -8.08 -10.21 -18.45
CA TYR A 124 -7.48 -9.10 -19.22
C TYR A 124 -8.48 -8.14 -19.89
N THR A 125 -9.67 -7.98 -19.32
CA THR A 125 -10.66 -7.01 -19.81
C THR A 125 -10.25 -5.55 -19.53
N ASP A 126 -10.96 -4.60 -20.12
CA ASP A 126 -10.72 -3.18 -19.83
C ASP A 126 -11.11 -2.86 -18.37
N ASP A 127 -10.49 -1.83 -17.78
CA ASP A 127 -10.69 -1.43 -16.37
C ASP A 127 -12.17 -1.24 -15.97
N VAL A 128 -13.01 -0.84 -16.92
CA VAL A 128 -14.45 -0.60 -16.70
C VAL A 128 -15.27 -1.88 -16.55
N VAL A 129 -14.69 -3.04 -16.87
CA VAL A 129 -15.36 -4.35 -16.81
C VAL A 129 -15.06 -5.07 -15.50
N TYR A 130 -13.86 -4.89 -14.95
CA TYR A 130 -13.48 -5.53 -13.70
C TYR A 130 -14.33 -5.06 -12.52
N THR A 131 -14.81 -6.02 -11.72
CA THR A 131 -15.63 -5.72 -10.54
C THR A 131 -15.33 -6.56 -9.32
N MET A 132 -14.70 -7.74 -9.44
CA MET A 132 -14.62 -8.69 -8.33
C MET A 132 -13.41 -9.61 -8.30
N PHE A 133 -13.07 -10.05 -7.08
CA PHE A 133 -12.44 -11.34 -6.80
C PHE A 133 -13.51 -12.31 -6.29
N THR A 134 -13.32 -13.61 -6.48
CA THR A 134 -14.17 -14.64 -5.89
C THR A 134 -13.81 -14.90 -4.42
N LYS A 135 -14.65 -15.68 -3.71
CA LYS A 135 -14.35 -16.06 -2.33
C LYS A 135 -13.17 -17.03 -2.25
N GLY A 136 -13.03 -17.90 -3.24
CA GLY A 136 -11.89 -18.80 -3.38
C GLY A 136 -10.58 -18.03 -3.57
N GLN A 137 -10.59 -16.98 -4.41
CA GLN A 137 -9.42 -16.12 -4.59
C GLN A 137 -9.06 -15.38 -3.30
N VAL A 138 -10.05 -14.82 -2.57
CA VAL A 138 -9.81 -14.21 -1.26
C VAL A 138 -9.19 -15.20 -0.27
N LYS A 139 -9.67 -16.45 -0.24
CA LYS A 139 -9.07 -17.51 0.61
C LYS A 139 -7.60 -17.78 0.25
N GLN A 140 -7.23 -17.72 -1.03
CA GLN A 140 -5.83 -17.85 -1.45
C GLN A 140 -4.99 -16.66 -0.99
N MET A 141 -5.52 -15.44 -1.06
CA MET A 141 -4.86 -14.24 -0.54
C MET A 141 -4.65 -14.31 0.97
N ASP A 142 -5.68 -14.73 1.72
CA ASP A 142 -5.61 -14.91 3.17
C ASP A 142 -4.57 -15.98 3.57
N ALA A 143 -4.49 -17.07 2.82
CA ALA A 143 -3.48 -18.10 3.03
C ALA A 143 -2.06 -17.56 2.78
N THR A 144 -1.90 -16.72 1.76
CA THR A 144 -0.63 -16.04 1.46
C THR A 144 -0.21 -15.11 2.59
N LEU A 145 -1.15 -14.30 3.09
CA LEU A 145 -0.95 -13.39 4.22
C LEU A 145 -0.75 -14.13 5.55
N SER A 146 -1.29 -15.33 5.72
CA SER A 146 -1.05 -16.15 6.91
C SER A 146 0.24 -16.98 6.83
N GLY A 147 0.83 -17.09 5.64
CA GLY A 147 2.00 -17.92 5.37
C GLY A 147 3.18 -17.09 4.85
N PRO A 148 3.51 -17.21 3.54
CA PRO A 148 4.73 -16.66 2.97
C PRO A 148 4.84 -15.13 3.05
N ARG A 149 3.72 -14.40 3.22
CA ARG A 149 3.70 -12.93 3.38
C ARG A 149 3.18 -12.49 4.75
N SER A 150 3.33 -13.33 5.78
CA SER A 150 2.91 -13.01 7.15
C SER A 150 3.54 -11.75 7.74
N SER A 151 4.74 -11.35 7.30
CA SER A 151 5.38 -10.09 7.72
C SER A 151 4.55 -8.85 7.40
N LEU A 152 3.70 -8.87 6.37
CA LEU A 152 2.82 -7.74 6.01
C LEU A 152 1.70 -7.49 7.03
N VAL A 153 1.37 -8.50 7.85
CA VAL A 153 0.27 -8.45 8.82
C VAL A 153 0.80 -8.16 10.24
N VAL A 154 2.12 -8.09 10.45
CA VAL A 154 2.76 -8.01 11.78
C VAL A 154 2.98 -6.57 12.29
N SER A 155 2.69 -5.52 11.53
CA SER A 155 2.81 -4.14 12.04
C SER A 155 1.50 -3.63 12.66
N ASN A 156 1.26 -3.92 13.94
CA ASN A 156 0.13 -3.38 14.71
C ASN A 156 0.55 -2.36 15.78
N PHE A 157 1.71 -1.69 15.60
CA PHE A 157 2.26 -0.71 16.53
C PHE A 157 2.43 -1.22 17.99
N GLN A 158 2.49 -2.53 18.21
CA GLN A 158 2.59 -3.10 19.57
C GLN A 158 4.00 -3.00 20.16
N GLU A 159 5.04 -2.92 19.34
CA GLU A 159 6.42 -2.83 19.81
C GLU A 159 6.99 -1.43 19.57
N PRO A 160 7.37 -0.69 20.64
CA PRO A 160 7.97 0.61 20.49
C PRO A 160 9.39 0.48 19.93
N ILE A 161 9.67 1.16 18.81
CA ILE A 161 11.04 1.29 18.27
C ILE A 161 11.94 2.09 19.23
N LEU A 162 11.36 3.02 20.00
CA LEU A 162 12.04 3.81 21.02
C LEU A 162 11.06 4.17 22.15
N GLN A 163 11.45 3.90 23.39
CA GLN A 163 10.75 4.38 24.59
C GLN A 163 11.72 5.20 25.44
N THR A 164 11.46 6.49 25.59
CA THR A 164 12.26 7.39 26.41
C THR A 164 11.40 8.52 26.96
N GLY A 165 11.75 9.04 28.15
CA GLY A 165 11.14 10.26 28.66
C GLY A 165 11.60 11.47 27.84
N THR A 166 10.90 12.59 27.96
CA THR A 166 11.30 13.86 27.33
C THR A 166 11.46 14.94 28.40
N ALA A 167 12.05 16.08 28.04
CA ALA A 167 12.11 17.24 28.94
C ALA A 167 10.76 17.99 29.07
N LEU A 168 9.72 17.55 28.33
CA LEU A 168 8.38 18.10 28.47
C LEU A 168 7.77 17.70 29.82
N HIS A 169 6.85 18.54 30.30
CA HIS A 169 5.91 18.14 31.35
C HIS A 169 4.93 17.10 30.79
N ASN A 170 4.14 16.48 31.66
CA ASN A 170 3.05 15.60 31.23
C ASN A 170 2.13 16.34 30.26
N THR A 171 1.97 15.79 29.06
CA THR A 171 1.15 16.34 27.99
C THR A 171 -0.25 15.73 28.01
N ASP A 172 -1.17 16.34 27.28
CA ASP A 172 -2.56 15.93 27.12
C ASP A 172 -3.05 16.25 25.69
N ASP A 173 -4.35 16.18 25.43
CA ASP A 173 -4.96 16.44 24.13
C ASP A 173 -4.78 17.88 23.62
N THR A 174 -4.20 18.78 24.42
CA THR A 174 -3.84 20.14 23.98
C THR A 174 -2.51 20.19 23.23
N PHE A 175 -1.82 19.06 23.06
CA PHE A 175 -0.57 18.98 22.32
C PHE A 175 -0.73 18.25 20.99
N ASP A 176 -0.09 18.78 19.96
CA ASP A 176 0.22 18.03 18.74
C ASP A 176 1.74 17.81 18.66
N PHE A 177 2.15 16.75 17.98
CA PHE A 177 3.56 16.34 17.89
C PHE A 177 3.98 16.08 16.45
N ALA A 178 5.23 16.40 16.16
CA ALA A 178 5.88 16.08 14.90
C ALA A 178 7.36 15.77 15.14
N ILE A 179 7.99 15.16 14.15
CA ILE A 179 9.40 14.78 14.19
C ILE A 179 10.07 15.31 12.91
N THR A 180 11.13 16.11 13.06
CA THR A 180 11.98 16.56 11.93
C THR A 180 13.41 16.85 12.41
N ASP A 181 14.38 16.87 11.51
CA ASP A 181 15.77 17.27 11.82
C ASP A 181 15.88 18.81 11.78
N TRP A 182 15.52 19.46 12.89
CA TRP A 182 15.37 20.92 12.95
C TRP A 182 16.70 21.65 12.82
N ASN A 183 17.76 21.11 13.44
CA ASN A 183 19.08 21.74 13.48
C ASN A 183 20.07 21.19 12.43
N SER A 184 19.62 20.29 11.54
CA SER A 184 20.43 19.64 10.51
C SER A 184 21.60 18.81 11.07
N ASP A 185 21.45 18.23 12.25
CA ASP A 185 22.47 17.38 12.89
C ASP A 185 22.38 15.90 12.49
N ARG A 186 21.46 15.56 11.58
CA ARG A 186 21.12 14.21 11.10
C ARG A 186 20.48 13.32 12.16
N ARG A 187 19.96 13.91 13.23
CA ARG A 187 19.10 13.25 14.21
C ARG A 187 17.76 13.94 14.22
N GLN A 188 16.72 13.12 14.28
CA GLN A 188 15.36 13.60 14.37
C GLN A 188 15.09 14.27 15.73
N ASP A 189 14.61 15.50 15.70
CA ASP A 189 14.17 16.28 16.85
C ASP A 189 12.65 16.12 17.05
N LEU A 190 12.21 16.27 18.29
CA LEU A 190 10.79 16.24 18.65
C LEU A 190 10.24 17.67 18.72
N ILE A 191 9.19 17.93 17.97
CA ILE A 191 8.46 19.19 18.01
C ILE A 191 7.13 18.93 18.68
N ALA A 192 6.86 19.67 19.75
CA ALA A 192 5.60 19.66 20.47
C ALA A 192 4.94 21.04 20.35
N ILE A 193 3.72 21.06 19.84
CA ILE A 193 2.91 22.26 19.63
C ILE A 193 1.84 22.26 20.70
N LYS A 194 1.94 23.18 21.65
CA LYS A 194 0.94 23.34 22.70
C LYS A 194 -0.13 24.32 22.23
N LYS A 195 -1.32 23.79 21.94
CA LYS A 195 -2.42 24.53 21.32
C LYS A 195 -3.09 25.51 22.27
N SER A 196 -3.36 25.10 23.50
CA SER A 196 -4.07 25.89 24.50
C SER A 196 -3.54 25.66 25.91
N ASN A 197 -4.08 26.39 26.91
CA ASN A 197 -3.60 26.37 28.30
C ASN A 197 -2.09 26.67 28.40
N THR A 198 -1.61 27.59 27.56
CA THR A 198 -0.22 27.98 27.42
C THR A 198 0.19 29.05 28.42
N GLY A 199 1.49 29.15 28.71
CA GLY A 199 2.03 30.21 29.55
C GLY A 199 2.13 31.54 28.82
N SER A 200 2.23 31.52 27.49
CA SER A 200 2.30 32.71 26.63
C SER A 200 0.95 33.34 26.29
N ASN A 201 -0.18 32.70 26.62
CA ASN A 201 -1.52 33.04 26.10
C ASN A 201 -1.63 32.98 24.55
N SER A 202 -0.73 32.23 23.92
CA SER A 202 -0.67 31.97 22.48
C SER A 202 -0.29 30.50 22.25
N THR A 203 -0.47 29.95 21.05
CA THR A 203 0.06 28.61 20.73
C THR A 203 1.57 28.61 20.94
N GLU A 204 2.13 27.62 21.64
CA GLU A 204 3.57 27.51 21.91
C GLU A 204 4.20 26.40 21.05
N VAL A 205 5.46 26.61 20.63
CA VAL A 205 6.28 25.59 19.97
C VAL A 205 7.46 25.26 20.87
N HIS A 206 7.65 23.96 21.09
CA HIS A 206 8.72 23.37 21.88
C HIS A 206 9.48 22.39 21.01
N ILE A 207 10.80 22.56 20.88
CA ILE A 207 11.66 21.71 20.05
C ILE A 207 12.69 21.06 20.96
N LEU A 208 12.72 19.73 20.98
CA LEU A 208 13.59 18.93 21.83
C LEU A 208 14.61 18.17 20.98
N SER A 209 15.88 18.25 21.39
CA SER A 209 16.99 17.74 20.59
C SER A 209 17.03 16.20 20.56
N GLY A 210 17.01 15.61 19.37
CA GLY A 210 17.28 14.20 19.13
C GLY A 210 18.69 13.78 19.57
N ALA A 211 19.69 14.65 19.40
CA ALA A 211 21.06 14.43 19.88
C ALA A 211 21.11 14.21 21.40
N SER A 212 20.25 14.89 22.15
CA SER A 212 20.11 14.77 23.60
C SER A 212 19.20 13.61 24.06
N ARG A 213 18.63 12.81 23.15
CA ARG A 213 17.50 11.89 23.43
C ARG A 213 16.31 12.62 24.04
N PHE A 214 15.96 13.76 23.44
CA PHE A 214 14.84 14.61 23.83
C PHE A 214 14.89 15.14 25.27
N GLN A 215 16.08 15.18 25.89
CA GLN A 215 16.30 15.70 27.25
C GLN A 215 16.61 17.19 27.30
N GLN A 216 16.82 17.84 26.16
CA GLN A 216 17.15 19.26 26.09
C GLN A 216 16.29 19.98 25.05
N PHE A 217 15.81 21.17 25.42
CA PHE A 217 15.14 22.07 24.50
C PHE A 217 16.17 22.76 23.59
N ILE A 218 15.92 22.71 22.28
CA ILE A 218 16.54 23.58 21.27
C ILE A 218 15.80 24.92 21.27
N LEU A 219 14.47 24.88 21.35
CA LEU A 219 13.61 26.06 21.33
C LEU A 219 12.38 25.83 22.23
N GLN A 220 11.94 26.89 22.89
CA GLN A 220 10.67 26.94 23.59
C GLN A 220 10.15 28.37 23.53
N THR A 221 9.05 28.60 22.81
CA THR A 221 8.55 29.95 22.56
C THR A 221 7.05 30.00 22.29
N GLY A 222 6.43 31.13 22.65
CA GLY A 222 5.07 31.46 22.21
C GLY A 222 5.09 31.95 20.76
N THR A 223 4.09 31.56 19.98
CA THR A 223 3.90 32.04 18.61
C THR A 223 3.02 33.30 18.59
N ALA A 224 2.88 33.91 17.41
CA ALA A 224 1.92 34.98 17.17
C ALA A 224 0.47 34.47 17.04
N LEU A 225 0.26 33.15 16.97
CA LEU A 225 -1.05 32.54 16.83
C LEU A 225 -1.73 32.48 18.21
N TYR A 226 -2.98 32.92 18.28
CA TYR A 226 -3.79 32.76 19.50
C TYR A 226 -3.95 31.28 19.84
N ASN A 227 -4.34 30.97 21.09
CA ASN A 227 -4.57 29.58 21.49
C ASN A 227 -5.51 28.84 20.51
N THR A 228 -5.03 27.74 19.95
CA THR A 228 -5.73 26.90 19.00
C THR A 228 -6.47 25.74 19.67
N ASP A 229 -7.30 25.05 18.90
CA ASP A 229 -8.09 23.89 19.32
C ASP A 229 -8.05 22.78 18.26
N ASN A 230 -8.95 21.80 18.35
CA ASN A 230 -9.02 20.65 17.44
C ASN A 230 -9.47 20.99 16.01
N THR A 231 -9.79 22.26 15.71
CA THR A 231 -10.05 22.71 14.33
C THR A 231 -8.78 23.09 13.58
N PHE A 232 -7.63 23.12 14.28
CA PHE A 232 -6.32 23.38 13.70
C PHE A 232 -5.57 22.07 13.51
N ASP A 233 -4.93 21.96 12.35
CA ASP A 233 -3.98 20.91 12.06
C ASP A 233 -2.61 21.56 11.79
N PHE A 234 -1.56 21.02 12.39
CA PHE A 234 -0.22 21.56 12.30
C PHE A 234 0.66 20.60 11.51
N THR A 235 1.15 21.06 10.37
CA THR A 235 2.17 20.34 9.60
C THR A 235 3.53 21.00 9.81
N ILE A 236 4.57 20.18 9.94
CA ILE A 236 5.96 20.62 9.97
C ILE A 236 6.64 20.03 8.75
N THR A 237 7.14 20.89 7.89
CA THR A 237 7.89 20.51 6.69
C THR A 237 9.35 20.90 6.86
N ASP A 238 10.23 20.02 6.42
CA ASP A 238 11.66 20.24 6.22
C ASP A 238 11.97 21.13 5.00
#